data_AF-A0A2B0LW14-F1
#
_entry.id   AF-A0A2B0LW14-F1
#
_cell.length_a   1.000
_cell.length_b   1.000
_cell.length_c   1.000
_cell.angle_alpha   90.00
_cell.angle_beta   90.00
_cell.angle_gamma   90.00
#
_symmetry.space_group_name_H-M   'P 1'
#
loop_
_entity.id
_entity.type
_entity.pdbx_description
1 polymer ?
#
loop_
_entity_poly.entity_id
_entity_poly.type
_entity_poly.pdbx_seq_one_letter_code
_entity_poly.pdbx_strand_id
1 'polypeptide(L)'
;MAVITKIEVQKRTKERFNIYIDKGQGEEYGFSVNQVILIKHGLQKGIEIDEVELANILYNEEVQKAYLQAISYLSYQMRTKQEVEEYLRKKEMGQAIISEVISKLLHDRYINDKEYAISYVRTHSNVNQKGPTIIRRELLGKGVQDIIITHSLQEYPKEKQIENAFELVEKKKKSYQKHSFLQMKQKLDEMLVRKGYNRDVIQICLEELKEDKDETQQQEALLYHGNKYHEKYKKHDGWTYENKMKQALYRKGFSIDEIEIFLQMKREEG
;
A
#
# COMPACT_ATOMS: atom_id res chain seq x y z
N MET A 1 34.66 41.39 4.58
CA MET A 1 34.63 40.86 3.21
C MET A 1 35.76 39.85 3.07
N ALA A 2 35.52 38.75 2.38
CA ALA A 2 36.51 37.71 2.14
C ALA A 2 36.80 37.61 0.63
N VAL A 3 38.05 37.46 0.22
CA VAL A 3 38.42 37.33 -1.20
C VAL A 3 38.65 35.85 -1.52
N ILE A 4 38.06 35.32 -2.60
CA ILE A 4 38.41 33.97 -3.08
C ILE A 4 39.85 33.97 -3.60
N THR A 5 40.72 33.18 -3.00
CA THR A 5 42.14 33.09 -3.39
C THR A 5 42.43 31.88 -4.27
N LYS A 6 41.68 30.80 -4.09
CA LYS A 6 41.90 29.52 -4.78
C LYS A 6 40.62 28.68 -4.86
N ILE A 7 40.49 27.94 -5.96
CA ILE A 7 39.41 26.97 -6.18
C ILE A 7 40.07 25.66 -6.63
N GLU A 8 39.78 24.56 -5.94
CA GLU A 8 40.32 23.24 -6.26
C GLU A 8 39.23 22.19 -6.46
N VAL A 9 39.39 21.32 -7.45
CA VAL A 9 38.51 20.15 -7.63
C VAL A 9 38.76 19.12 -6.54
N GLN A 10 37.70 18.57 -5.94
CA GLN A 10 37.82 17.52 -4.94
C GLN A 10 38.31 16.19 -5.54
N LYS A 11 39.20 15.49 -4.82
CA LYS A 11 39.86 14.26 -5.29
C LYS A 11 38.90 13.14 -5.73
N ARG A 12 37.72 13.04 -5.11
CA ARG A 12 36.77 11.93 -5.32
C ARG A 12 35.68 12.24 -6.37
N THR A 13 35.42 13.51 -6.67
CA THR A 13 34.30 13.92 -7.51
C THR A 13 34.67 15.15 -8.33
N LYS A 14 34.54 15.06 -9.66
CA LYS A 14 34.85 16.18 -10.57
C LYS A 14 33.87 17.35 -10.45
N GLU A 15 32.71 17.12 -9.83
CA GLU A 15 31.62 18.10 -9.72
C GLU A 15 31.60 18.83 -8.37
N ARG A 16 32.61 18.66 -7.52
CA ARG A 16 32.73 19.39 -6.24
C ARG A 16 34.04 20.13 -6.14
N PHE A 17 33.98 21.32 -5.56
CA PHE A 17 35.08 22.25 -5.50
C PHE A 17 35.28 22.74 -4.06
N ASN A 18 36.53 22.78 -3.61
CA ASN A 18 36.94 23.46 -2.38
C ASN A 18 37.25 24.92 -2.71
N ILE A 19 36.68 25.84 -1.94
CA ILE A 19 36.86 27.29 -2.06
C ILE A 19 37.72 27.76 -0.89
N TYR A 20 38.85 28.40 -1.22
CA TYR A 20 39.73 29.03 -0.25
C TYR A 20 39.55 30.54 -0.31
N ILE A 21 39.56 31.16 0.86
CA ILE A 21 39.29 32.58 1.05
C ILE A 21 40.35 33.23 1.93
N ASP A 22 40.53 34.53 1.78
CA ASP A 22 41.36 35.36 2.67
C ASP A 22 40.52 36.49 3.26
N LYS A 23 40.58 36.64 4.58
CA LYS A 23 39.89 37.69 5.37
C LYS A 23 40.86 38.76 5.90
N GLY A 24 42.09 38.81 5.38
CA GLY A 24 43.17 39.67 5.84
C GLY A 24 44.16 39.00 6.80
N GLN A 25 44.07 37.67 6.99
CA GLN A 25 44.95 36.89 7.85
C GLN A 25 45.68 35.75 7.09
N GLY A 26 45.52 35.71 5.77
CA GLY A 26 46.07 34.67 4.90
C GLY A 26 45.00 33.73 4.36
N GLU A 27 45.41 32.92 3.38
CA GLU A 27 44.55 31.92 2.74
C GLU A 27 44.13 30.83 3.73
N GLU A 28 42.83 30.66 3.90
CA GLU A 28 42.23 29.56 4.66
C GLU A 28 41.18 28.81 3.83
N TYR A 29 40.88 27.57 4.21
CA TYR A 29 39.73 26.87 3.66
C TYR A 29 38.44 27.58 4.11
N GLY A 30 37.61 27.98 3.15
CA GLY A 30 36.31 28.59 3.43
C GLY A 30 35.18 27.56 3.47
N PHE A 31 34.86 27.01 2.30
CA PHE A 31 33.70 26.13 2.13
C PHE A 31 33.84 25.27 0.87
N SER A 32 32.90 24.37 0.65
CA SER A 32 32.88 23.50 -0.54
C SER A 32 31.53 23.60 -1.25
N VAL A 33 31.55 23.66 -2.57
CA VAL A 33 30.33 23.77 -3.39
C VAL A 33 30.29 22.74 -4.51
N ASN A 34 29.08 22.38 -4.94
CA ASN A 34 28.83 21.68 -6.18
C ASN A 34 29.07 22.60 -7.39
N GLN A 35 29.43 22.02 -8.54
CA GLN A 35 29.66 22.74 -9.79
C GLN A 35 28.51 23.67 -10.16
N VAL A 36 27.25 23.24 -9.95
CA VAL A 36 26.07 24.06 -10.24
C VAL A 36 26.07 25.36 -9.42
N ILE A 37 26.49 25.30 -8.16
CA ILE A 37 26.53 26.47 -7.27
C ILE A 37 27.69 27.39 -7.62
N LEU A 38 28.86 26.81 -7.95
CA LEU A 38 30.01 27.56 -8.44
C LEU A 38 29.65 28.39 -9.67
N ILE A 39 28.92 27.80 -10.62
CA ILE A 39 28.46 28.50 -11.83
C ILE A 39 27.37 29.52 -11.50
N LYS A 40 26.35 29.14 -10.69
CA LYS A 40 25.22 30.00 -10.34
C LYS A 40 25.65 31.31 -9.71
N HIS A 41 26.65 31.28 -8.83
CA HIS A 41 27.19 32.45 -8.14
C HIS A 41 28.42 33.06 -8.83
N GLY A 42 28.84 32.51 -9.98
CA GLY A 42 30.01 33.01 -10.72
C GLY A 42 31.30 32.99 -9.91
N LEU A 43 31.48 32.01 -9.02
CA LEU A 43 32.62 31.99 -8.10
C LEU A 43 33.93 31.79 -8.88
N GLN A 44 34.82 32.78 -8.80
CA GLN A 44 36.14 32.76 -9.41
C GLN A 44 37.15 33.43 -8.48
N LYS A 45 38.44 33.13 -8.70
CA LYS A 45 39.53 33.75 -7.96
C LYS A 45 39.48 35.28 -8.11
N GLY A 46 39.65 35.98 -7.00
CA GLY A 46 39.67 37.45 -6.93
C GLY A 46 38.31 38.10 -6.64
N ILE A 47 37.21 37.34 -6.58
CA ILE A 47 35.92 37.89 -6.16
C ILE A 47 35.90 38.12 -4.65
N GLU A 48 35.38 39.28 -4.25
CA GLU A 48 35.02 39.60 -2.87
C GLU A 48 33.62 39.08 -2.54
N ILE A 49 33.49 38.47 -1.36
CA ILE A 49 32.26 37.89 -0.83
C ILE A 49 32.00 38.51 0.54
N ASP A 50 30.82 39.09 0.71
CA ASP A 50 30.34 39.56 2.01
C ASP A 50 29.59 38.44 2.78
N GLU A 51 29.19 38.72 4.01
CA GLU A 51 28.53 37.70 4.85
C GLU A 51 27.16 37.27 4.31
N VAL A 52 26.46 38.18 3.63
CA VAL A 52 25.12 37.91 3.07
C VAL A 52 25.24 36.99 1.85
N GLU A 53 26.17 37.29 0.95
CA GLU A 53 26.43 36.47 -0.22
C GLU A 53 26.98 35.10 0.19
N LEU A 54 27.86 35.04 1.19
CA LEU A 54 28.32 33.77 1.74
C LEU A 54 27.16 32.93 2.28
N ALA A 55 26.24 33.54 3.05
CA ALA A 55 25.07 32.83 3.55
C ALA A 55 24.16 32.31 2.42
N ASN A 56 23.96 33.10 1.36
CA ASN A 56 23.20 32.70 0.18
C ASN A 56 23.86 31.52 -0.56
N ILE A 57 25.18 31.55 -0.74
CA ILE A 57 25.95 30.46 -1.37
C ILE A 57 25.80 29.17 -0.57
N LEU A 58 25.98 29.23 0.75
CA LEU A 58 25.89 28.06 1.63
C LEU A 58 24.46 27.49 1.66
N TYR A 59 23.44 28.34 1.68
CA TYR A 59 22.05 27.90 1.59
C TYR A 59 21.77 27.19 0.26
N ASN A 60 22.17 27.78 -0.87
CA ASN A 60 21.98 27.17 -2.19
C ASN A 60 22.75 25.84 -2.34
N GLU A 61 23.92 25.71 -1.70
CA GLU A 61 24.66 24.45 -1.65
C GLU A 61 23.91 23.36 -0.88
N GLU A 62 23.34 23.67 0.28
CA GLU A 62 22.53 22.69 1.02
C GLU A 62 21.26 22.30 0.26
N VAL A 63 20.61 23.26 -0.45
CA VAL A 63 19.51 22.96 -1.38
C VAL A 63 19.95 22.01 -2.49
N GLN A 64 21.09 22.26 -3.13
CA GLN A 64 21.59 21.42 -4.21
C GLN A 64 21.95 20.01 -3.72
N LYS A 65 22.56 19.90 -2.55
CA LYS A 65 22.88 18.63 -1.90
C LYS A 65 21.60 17.84 -1.57
N ALA A 66 20.60 18.48 -0.96
CA ALA A 66 19.31 17.85 -0.66
C ALA A 66 18.58 17.42 -1.95
N TYR A 67 18.64 18.24 -3.01
CA TYR A 67 18.11 17.89 -4.33
C TYR A 67 18.76 16.62 -4.90
N LEU A 68 20.09 16.54 -4.92
CA LEU A 68 20.80 15.35 -5.41
C LEU A 68 20.49 14.10 -4.57
N GLN A 69 20.34 14.24 -3.26
CA GLN A 69 19.90 13.13 -2.39
C GLN A 69 18.48 12.66 -2.72
N ALA A 70 17.55 13.60 -2.97
CA ALA A 70 16.19 13.27 -3.37
C ALA A 70 16.15 12.59 -4.75
N ILE A 71 16.94 13.06 -5.72
CA ILE A 71 17.07 12.41 -7.04
C ILE A 71 17.57 10.98 -6.91
N SER A 72 18.62 10.76 -6.10
CA SER A 72 19.10 9.40 -5.84
C SER A 72 18.04 8.55 -5.14
N TYR A 73 17.23 9.11 -4.25
CA TYR A 73 16.15 8.37 -3.60
C TYR A 73 15.03 7.99 -4.58
N LEU A 74 14.69 8.88 -5.50
CA LEU A 74 13.68 8.69 -6.55
C LEU A 74 14.14 7.73 -7.64
N SER A 75 15.44 7.57 -7.89
CA SER A 75 15.95 6.69 -8.95
C SER A 75 15.66 5.20 -8.71
N TYR A 76 15.37 4.79 -7.46
CA TYR A 76 15.08 3.40 -7.13
C TYR A 76 13.64 2.98 -7.43
N GLN A 77 12.68 3.88 -7.21
CA GLN A 77 11.25 3.65 -7.43
C GLN A 77 10.49 4.96 -7.34
N MET A 78 9.27 4.99 -7.90
CA MET A 78 8.36 6.12 -7.74
C MET A 78 8.06 6.38 -6.25
N ARG A 79 8.00 7.65 -5.88
CA ARG A 79 7.64 8.12 -4.53
C ARG A 79 6.61 9.23 -4.63
N THR A 80 5.79 9.33 -3.59
CA THR A 80 4.93 10.50 -3.37
C THR A 80 5.72 11.69 -2.86
N LYS A 81 5.15 12.89 -2.99
CA LYS A 81 5.67 14.11 -2.37
C LYS A 81 5.96 13.91 -0.88
N GLN A 82 4.99 13.35 -0.13
CA GLN A 82 5.14 13.16 1.32
C GLN A 82 6.29 12.21 1.67
N GLU A 83 6.48 11.13 0.90
CA GLU A 83 7.59 10.21 1.12
C GLU A 83 8.95 10.89 0.91
N VAL A 84 9.07 11.81 -0.06
CA VAL A 84 10.31 12.57 -0.28
C VAL A 84 10.54 13.60 0.82
N GLU A 85 9.50 14.30 1.27
CA GLU A 85 9.60 15.22 2.42
C GLU A 85 10.06 14.51 3.68
N GLU A 86 9.49 13.34 3.97
CA GLU A 86 9.85 12.52 5.12
C GLU A 86 11.28 11.98 5.00
N TYR A 87 11.69 11.58 3.80
CA TYR A 87 13.07 11.17 3.52
C TYR A 87 14.06 12.30 3.82
N LEU A 88 13.82 13.51 3.32
CA LEU A 88 14.71 14.65 3.54
C LEU A 88 14.73 15.10 5.00
N ARG A 89 13.58 15.02 5.70
CA ARG A 89 13.50 15.28 7.15
C ARG A 89 14.36 14.31 7.95
N LYS A 90 14.36 13.02 7.59
CA LYS A 90 15.25 12.00 8.18
C LYS A 90 16.73 12.23 7.87
N LYS A 91 17.05 13.04 6.87
CA LYS A 91 18.41 13.52 6.56
C LYS A 91 18.75 14.83 7.28
N GLU A 92 17.92 15.25 8.23
CA GLU A 92 18.10 16.45 9.06
C GLU A 92 18.14 17.75 8.22
N MET A 93 17.52 17.74 7.05
CA MET A 93 17.40 18.94 6.21
C MET A 93 16.38 19.91 6.80
N GLY A 94 16.70 21.21 6.76
CA GLY A 94 15.82 22.26 7.24
C GLY A 94 14.53 22.39 6.41
N GLN A 95 13.42 22.79 7.04
CA GLN A 95 12.11 22.86 6.37
C GLN A 95 12.09 23.81 5.15
N ALA A 96 12.84 24.91 5.19
CA ALA A 96 12.98 25.83 4.06
C ALA A 96 13.63 25.12 2.84
N ILE A 97 14.75 24.41 3.08
CA ILE A 97 15.45 23.62 2.07
C ILE A 97 14.54 22.53 1.50
N ILE A 98 13.82 21.79 2.36
CA ILE A 98 12.87 20.75 1.91
C ILE A 98 11.81 21.35 0.99
N SER A 99 11.22 22.48 1.37
CA SER A 99 10.14 23.12 0.61
C SER A 99 10.61 23.58 -0.78
N GLU A 100 11.84 24.09 -0.87
CA GLU A 100 12.46 24.51 -2.13
C GLU A 100 12.80 23.30 -3.02
N VAL A 101 13.42 22.26 -2.45
CA VAL A 101 13.74 21.02 -3.17
C VAL A 101 12.48 20.36 -3.72
N ILE A 102 11.41 20.26 -2.92
CA ILE A 102 10.14 19.68 -3.36
C ILE A 102 9.52 20.51 -4.49
N SER A 103 9.55 21.84 -4.39
CA SER A 103 9.05 22.72 -5.45
C SER A 103 9.81 22.50 -6.76
N LYS A 104 11.14 22.36 -6.69
CA LYS A 104 11.99 22.06 -7.84
C LYS A 104 11.69 20.67 -8.44
N LEU A 105 11.59 19.64 -7.60
CA LEU A 105 11.27 18.28 -8.06
C LEU A 105 9.89 18.16 -8.71
N LEU A 106 8.90 18.93 -8.24
CA LEU A 106 7.58 19.03 -8.86
C LEU A 106 7.65 19.76 -10.21
N HIS A 107 8.40 20.86 -10.28
CA HIS A 107 8.60 21.63 -11.52
C HIS A 107 9.27 20.77 -12.60
N ASP A 108 10.33 20.06 -12.23
CA ASP A 108 11.09 19.16 -13.10
C ASP A 108 10.37 17.82 -13.35
N ARG A 109 9.17 17.63 -12.79
CA ARG A 109 8.32 16.42 -12.89
C ARG A 109 8.96 15.12 -12.38
N TYR A 110 9.95 15.21 -11.49
CA TYR A 110 10.49 14.04 -10.78
C TYR A 110 9.53 13.50 -9.72
N ILE A 111 8.63 14.34 -9.19
CA ILE A 111 7.54 13.94 -8.31
C ILE A 111 6.22 14.20 -9.02
N ASN A 112 5.36 13.19 -9.07
CA ASN A 112 4.01 13.29 -9.62
C ASN A 112 3.06 12.34 -8.87
N ASP A 113 2.36 12.88 -7.87
CA ASP A 113 1.43 12.09 -7.04
C ASP A 113 0.26 11.52 -7.85
N LYS A 114 -0.13 12.17 -8.97
CA LYS A 114 -1.17 11.67 -9.87
C LYS A 114 -0.73 10.42 -10.61
N GLU A 115 0.45 10.45 -11.22
CA GLU A 115 1.02 9.28 -11.89
C GLU A 115 1.34 8.15 -10.90
N TYR A 116 1.83 8.51 -9.71
CA TYR A 116 2.03 7.56 -8.63
C TYR A 116 0.71 6.84 -8.30
N ALA A 117 -0.36 7.59 -8.04
CA ALA A 117 -1.64 7.02 -7.63
C ALA A 117 -2.29 6.16 -8.72
N ILE A 118 -2.23 6.57 -9.99
CA ILE A 118 -2.70 5.76 -11.13
C ILE A 118 -1.93 4.43 -11.20
N SER A 119 -0.61 4.49 -11.11
CA SER A 119 0.25 3.30 -11.16
C SER A 119 -0.03 2.38 -9.97
N TYR A 120 -0.19 2.96 -8.78
CA TYR A 120 -0.52 2.25 -7.55
C TYR A 120 -1.85 1.50 -7.65
N VAL A 121 -2.91 2.16 -8.15
CA VAL A 121 -4.22 1.54 -8.39
C VAL A 121 -4.08 0.34 -9.32
N ARG A 122 -3.45 0.52 -10.49
CA ARG A 122 -3.26 -0.53 -11.49
C ARG A 122 -2.47 -1.72 -10.95
N THR A 123 -1.36 -1.48 -10.27
CA THR A 123 -0.53 -2.56 -9.72
C THR A 123 -1.27 -3.33 -8.62
N HIS A 124 -1.91 -2.64 -7.68
CA HIS A 124 -2.54 -3.29 -6.54
C HIS A 124 -3.90 -3.94 -6.85
N SER A 125 -4.64 -3.43 -7.84
CA SER A 125 -5.83 -4.10 -8.35
C SER A 125 -5.45 -5.38 -9.10
N ASN A 126 -4.43 -5.36 -9.96
CA ASN A 126 -4.07 -6.51 -10.79
C ASN A 126 -3.27 -7.58 -10.05
N VAL A 127 -2.28 -7.19 -9.21
CA VAL A 127 -1.36 -8.15 -8.60
C VAL A 127 -1.91 -8.72 -7.29
N ASN A 128 -2.49 -7.87 -6.44
CA ASN A 128 -2.96 -8.28 -5.10
C ASN A 128 -4.49 -8.42 -5.01
N GLN A 129 -5.21 -8.03 -6.06
CA GLN A 129 -6.67 -7.98 -6.10
C GLN A 129 -7.24 -7.27 -4.87
N LYS A 130 -6.61 -6.15 -4.50
CA LYS A 130 -7.10 -5.28 -3.45
C LYS A 130 -8.34 -4.55 -3.96
N GLY A 131 -9.34 -4.39 -3.10
CA GLY A 131 -10.51 -3.59 -3.37
C GLY A 131 -10.24 -2.09 -3.21
N PRO A 132 -11.12 -1.23 -3.77
CA PRO A 132 -10.93 0.23 -3.80
C PRO A 132 -10.73 0.87 -2.43
N THR A 133 -11.40 0.35 -1.40
CA THR A 133 -11.37 0.94 -0.05
C THR A 133 -9.98 0.81 0.58
N ILE A 134 -9.30 -0.32 0.38
CA ILE A 134 -7.92 -0.49 0.86
C ILE A 134 -6.97 0.38 0.05
N ILE A 135 -7.11 0.40 -1.28
CA ILE A 135 -6.26 1.22 -2.15
C ILE A 135 -6.37 2.70 -1.76
N ARG A 136 -7.59 3.21 -1.56
CA ARG A 136 -7.83 4.58 -1.08
C ARG A 136 -7.12 4.85 0.24
N ARG A 137 -7.31 3.97 1.23
CA ARG A 137 -6.69 4.12 2.56
C ARG A 137 -5.17 4.13 2.50
N GLU A 138 -4.57 3.26 1.69
CA GLU A 138 -3.12 3.19 1.52
C GLU A 138 -2.55 4.44 0.83
N LEU A 139 -3.24 4.96 -0.20
CA LEU A 139 -2.86 6.21 -0.85
C LEU A 139 -2.99 7.43 0.07
N LEU A 140 -4.05 7.50 0.88
CA LEU A 140 -4.19 8.52 1.92
C LEU A 140 -3.05 8.46 2.94
N GLY A 141 -2.68 7.25 3.38
CA GLY A 141 -1.54 7.04 4.27
C GLY A 141 -0.18 7.40 3.66
N LYS A 142 -0.12 7.56 2.32
CA LYS A 142 1.04 8.06 1.57
C LYS A 142 0.94 9.55 1.22
N GLY A 143 -0.08 10.25 1.72
CA GLY A 143 -0.21 11.70 1.54
C GLY A 143 -0.75 12.13 0.20
N VAL A 144 -1.27 11.20 -0.61
CA VAL A 144 -1.92 11.55 -1.87
C VAL A 144 -3.25 12.24 -1.56
N GLN A 145 -3.50 13.38 -2.21
CA GLN A 145 -4.74 14.13 -2.01
C GLN A 145 -5.97 13.34 -2.47
N ASP A 146 -7.08 13.46 -1.76
CA ASP A 146 -8.31 12.69 -2.06
C ASP A 146 -8.83 12.93 -3.48
N ILE A 147 -8.70 14.15 -4.01
CA ILE A 147 -9.08 14.46 -5.40
C ILE A 147 -8.27 13.65 -6.42
N ILE A 148 -6.98 13.45 -6.17
CA ILE A 148 -6.10 12.61 -7.00
C ILE A 148 -6.52 11.16 -6.87
N ILE A 149 -6.74 10.69 -5.64
CA ILE A 149 -7.16 9.30 -5.37
C ILE A 149 -8.47 8.98 -6.07
N THR A 150 -9.46 9.86 -5.95
CA THR A 150 -10.78 9.69 -6.55
C THR A 150 -10.68 9.61 -8.08
N HIS A 151 -9.82 10.43 -8.70
CA HIS A 151 -9.55 10.33 -10.13
C HIS A 151 -8.79 9.04 -10.50
N SER A 152 -7.74 8.67 -9.76
CA SER A 152 -6.96 7.46 -10.03
C SER A 152 -7.79 6.18 -9.88
N LEU A 153 -8.77 6.15 -8.98
CA LEU A 153 -9.68 5.00 -8.82
C LEU A 153 -10.61 4.78 -10.03
N GLN A 154 -10.74 5.74 -10.94
CA GLN A 154 -11.46 5.55 -12.21
C GLN A 154 -10.78 4.50 -13.10
N GLU A 155 -9.48 4.27 -12.91
CA GLU A 155 -8.72 3.19 -13.57
C GLU A 155 -9.11 1.79 -13.08
N TYR A 156 -9.93 1.71 -12.04
CA TYR A 156 -10.46 0.45 -11.51
C TYR A 156 -11.98 0.47 -11.52
N PRO A 157 -12.61 0.39 -12.71
CA PRO A 157 -14.06 0.47 -12.85
C PRO A 157 -14.74 -0.72 -12.18
N LYS A 158 -16.04 -0.56 -11.88
CA LYS A 158 -16.82 -1.52 -11.09
C LYS A 158 -16.83 -2.92 -11.73
N GLU A 159 -16.88 -3.00 -13.05
CA GLU A 159 -16.85 -4.25 -13.81
C GLU A 159 -15.55 -5.01 -13.51
N LYS A 160 -14.41 -4.31 -13.52
CA LYS A 160 -13.12 -4.91 -13.20
C LYS A 160 -13.01 -5.33 -11.73
N GLN A 161 -13.64 -4.59 -10.83
CA GLN A 161 -13.70 -4.97 -9.41
C GLN A 161 -14.49 -6.27 -9.22
N ILE A 162 -15.61 -6.44 -9.93
CA ILE A 162 -16.43 -7.65 -9.91
C ILE A 162 -15.62 -8.84 -10.44
N GLU A 163 -14.93 -8.68 -11.58
CA GLU A 163 -14.04 -9.73 -12.13
C GLU A 163 -13.00 -10.19 -11.10
N ASN A 164 -12.24 -9.25 -10.53
CA ASN A 164 -11.20 -9.55 -9.54
C ASN A 164 -11.76 -10.20 -8.27
N ALA A 165 -12.91 -9.72 -7.79
CA ALA A 165 -13.58 -10.30 -6.63
C ALA A 165 -14.10 -11.72 -6.91
N PHE A 166 -14.62 -11.97 -8.11
CA PHE A 166 -15.08 -13.29 -8.54
C PHE A 166 -13.92 -14.29 -8.62
N GLU A 167 -12.78 -13.90 -9.19
CA GLU A 167 -11.58 -14.74 -9.20
C GLU A 167 -11.11 -15.13 -7.79
N LEU A 168 -11.15 -14.19 -6.85
CA LEU A 168 -10.84 -14.45 -5.44
C LEU A 168 -11.81 -15.46 -4.83
N VAL A 169 -13.10 -15.32 -5.11
CA VAL A 169 -14.16 -16.22 -4.65
C VAL A 169 -13.97 -17.63 -5.23
N GLU A 170 -13.80 -17.76 -6.54
CA GLU A 170 -13.58 -19.03 -7.23
C GLU A 170 -12.35 -19.79 -6.72
N LYS A 171 -11.28 -19.05 -6.41
CA LYS A 171 -10.08 -19.62 -5.83
C LYS A 171 -10.32 -20.07 -4.39
N LYS A 172 -11.03 -19.26 -3.59
CA LYS A 172 -11.18 -19.52 -2.15
C LYS A 172 -12.26 -20.55 -1.84
N LYS A 173 -13.34 -20.63 -2.61
CA LYS A 173 -14.45 -21.57 -2.37
C LYS A 173 -14.00 -23.03 -2.32
N LYS A 174 -12.97 -23.39 -3.10
CA LYS A 174 -12.35 -24.73 -3.08
C LYS A 174 -11.81 -25.13 -1.70
N SER A 175 -11.43 -24.16 -0.85
CA SER A 175 -10.99 -24.43 0.52
C SER A 175 -12.14 -24.62 1.52
N TYR A 176 -13.39 -24.44 1.08
CA TYR A 176 -14.59 -24.49 1.91
C TYR A 176 -15.53 -25.65 1.60
N GLN A 177 -15.10 -26.67 0.85
CA GLN A 177 -15.91 -27.85 0.50
C GLN A 177 -16.57 -28.56 1.69
N LYS A 178 -15.96 -28.50 2.88
CA LYS A 178 -16.51 -29.10 4.12
C LYS A 178 -17.38 -28.14 4.93
N HIS A 179 -17.71 -26.96 4.43
CA HIS A 179 -18.60 -26.01 5.09
C HIS A 179 -19.97 -26.08 4.42
N SER A 180 -21.03 -25.80 5.18
CA SER A 180 -22.33 -25.51 4.57
C SER A 180 -22.21 -24.31 3.63
N PHE A 181 -23.12 -24.21 2.68
CA PHE A 181 -23.23 -23.08 1.78
C PHE A 181 -23.29 -21.74 2.53
N LEU A 182 -24.13 -21.67 3.58
CA LEU A 182 -24.25 -20.48 4.41
C LEU A 182 -22.92 -20.08 5.05
N GLN A 183 -22.19 -21.03 5.64
CA GLN A 183 -20.89 -20.76 6.24
C GLN A 183 -19.83 -20.38 5.21
N MET A 184 -19.86 -21.01 4.04
CA MET A 184 -18.98 -20.66 2.93
C MET A 184 -19.23 -19.21 2.49
N LYS A 185 -20.49 -18.83 2.25
CA LYS A 185 -20.91 -17.49 1.84
C LYS A 185 -20.45 -16.44 2.86
N GLN A 186 -20.68 -16.68 4.16
CA GLN A 186 -20.21 -15.79 5.24
C GLN A 186 -18.69 -15.61 5.23
N LYS A 187 -17.93 -16.69 5.06
CA LYS A 187 -16.45 -16.62 5.02
C LYS A 187 -15.92 -15.90 3.79
N LEU A 188 -16.59 -16.06 2.65
CA LEU A 188 -16.25 -15.36 1.41
C LEU A 188 -16.56 -13.87 1.52
N ASP A 189 -17.70 -13.50 2.10
CA ASP A 189 -18.07 -12.12 2.43
C ASP A 189 -16.98 -11.45 3.31
N GLU A 190 -16.65 -12.08 4.45
CA GLU A 190 -15.60 -11.59 5.35
C GLU A 190 -14.23 -11.45 4.68
N MET A 191 -13.91 -12.36 3.74
CA MET A 191 -12.68 -12.27 2.97
C MET A 191 -12.69 -11.03 2.06
N LEU A 192 -13.78 -10.81 1.30
CA LEU A 192 -13.87 -9.68 0.38
C LEU A 192 -13.93 -8.33 1.13
N VAL A 193 -14.60 -8.27 2.28
CA VAL A 193 -14.57 -7.10 3.18
C VAL A 193 -13.13 -6.82 3.62
N ARG A 194 -12.39 -7.83 4.09
CA ARG A 194 -10.97 -7.69 4.47
C ARG A 194 -10.06 -7.35 3.29
N LYS A 195 -10.48 -7.66 2.06
CA LYS A 195 -9.81 -7.26 0.82
C LYS A 195 -10.19 -5.85 0.37
N GLY A 196 -11.19 -5.20 0.99
CA GLY A 196 -11.55 -3.81 0.74
C GLY A 196 -12.56 -3.61 -0.37
N TYR A 197 -13.33 -4.63 -0.74
CA TYR A 197 -14.42 -4.50 -1.70
C TYR A 197 -15.65 -3.88 -1.03
N ASN A 198 -16.41 -3.10 -1.81
CA ASN A 198 -17.64 -2.49 -1.36
C ASN A 198 -18.80 -3.50 -1.33
N ARG A 199 -19.82 -3.23 -0.52
CA ARG A 199 -20.94 -4.15 -0.29
C ARG A 199 -21.71 -4.50 -1.56
N ASP A 200 -21.84 -3.56 -2.49
CA ASP A 200 -22.50 -3.78 -3.77
C ASP A 200 -21.75 -4.79 -4.65
N VAL A 201 -20.42 -4.67 -4.76
CA VAL A 201 -19.58 -5.63 -5.50
C VAL A 201 -19.62 -7.00 -4.84
N ILE A 202 -19.53 -7.04 -3.50
CA ILE A 202 -19.60 -8.29 -2.74
C ILE A 202 -20.92 -9.00 -2.98
N GLN A 203 -22.04 -8.27 -2.91
CA GLN A 203 -23.37 -8.84 -3.12
C GLN A 203 -23.48 -9.45 -4.52
N ILE A 204 -23.07 -8.72 -5.57
CA ILE A 204 -23.07 -9.23 -6.96
C ILE A 204 -22.26 -10.52 -7.06
N CYS A 205 -21.04 -10.57 -6.51
CA CYS A 205 -20.21 -11.76 -6.56
C CYS A 205 -20.81 -12.95 -5.80
N LEU A 206 -21.50 -12.71 -4.69
CA LEU A 206 -22.10 -13.76 -3.87
C LEU A 206 -23.48 -14.23 -4.39
N GLU A 207 -24.16 -13.44 -5.20
CA GLU A 207 -25.38 -13.83 -5.93
C GLU A 207 -25.06 -14.72 -7.13
N GLU A 208 -23.92 -14.48 -7.80
CA GLU A 208 -23.43 -15.32 -8.90
C GLU A 208 -22.96 -16.73 -8.45
N LEU A 209 -22.81 -16.95 -7.15
CA LEU A 209 -22.63 -18.29 -6.58
C LEU A 209 -23.95 -19.08 -6.70
N LYS A 210 -24.22 -19.63 -7.88
CA LYS A 210 -25.41 -20.46 -8.16
C LYS A 210 -25.49 -21.70 -7.27
N GLU A 211 -26.72 -22.01 -6.83
CA GLU A 211 -27.08 -23.15 -5.96
C GLU A 211 -26.94 -24.53 -6.63
N ASP A 212 -26.97 -24.62 -7.96
CA ASP A 212 -27.04 -25.92 -8.69
C ASP A 212 -25.81 -26.84 -8.53
N LYS A 213 -24.65 -26.29 -8.13
CA LYS A 213 -23.45 -27.10 -7.78
C LYS A 213 -23.30 -27.34 -6.28
N ASP A 214 -24.17 -26.73 -5.47
CA ASP A 214 -24.09 -26.74 -4.02
C ASP A 214 -24.90 -27.86 -3.39
N GLU A 215 -25.94 -28.42 -4.01
CA GLU A 215 -26.73 -29.49 -3.35
C GLU A 215 -25.89 -30.71 -2.99
N THR A 216 -25.06 -31.23 -3.92
CA THR A 216 -24.16 -32.34 -3.62
C THR A 216 -23.13 -31.97 -2.55
N GLN A 217 -22.53 -30.77 -2.65
CA GLN A 217 -21.54 -30.31 -1.68
C GLN A 217 -22.14 -30.10 -0.28
N GLN A 218 -23.36 -29.56 -0.23
CA GLN A 218 -24.14 -29.31 0.97
C GLN A 218 -24.50 -30.64 1.66
N GLN A 219 -24.95 -31.63 0.89
CA GLN A 219 -25.19 -33.00 1.39
C GLN A 219 -23.90 -33.65 1.89
N GLU A 220 -22.80 -33.58 1.14
CA GLU A 220 -21.50 -34.12 1.56
C GLU A 220 -20.99 -33.45 2.84
N ALA A 221 -21.12 -32.13 2.96
CA ALA A 221 -20.76 -31.39 4.17
C ALA A 221 -21.65 -31.78 5.35
N LEU A 222 -22.96 -31.94 5.13
CA LEU A 222 -23.92 -32.38 6.14
C LEU A 222 -23.57 -33.79 6.64
N LEU A 223 -23.30 -34.74 5.74
CA LEU A 223 -22.89 -36.09 6.10
C LEU A 223 -21.58 -36.07 6.88
N TYR A 224 -20.59 -35.28 6.45
CA TYR A 224 -19.31 -35.16 7.12
C TYR A 224 -19.45 -34.66 8.57
N HIS A 225 -20.17 -33.55 8.80
CA HIS A 225 -20.37 -33.02 10.16
C HIS A 225 -21.36 -33.86 10.97
N GLY A 226 -22.41 -34.35 10.33
CA GLY A 226 -23.43 -35.20 10.93
C GLY A 226 -22.83 -36.46 11.52
N ASN A 227 -22.03 -37.20 10.74
CA ASN A 227 -21.34 -38.41 11.23
C ASN A 227 -20.37 -38.08 12.37
N LYS A 228 -19.61 -36.98 12.24
CA LYS A 228 -18.70 -36.52 13.30
C LYS A 228 -19.41 -36.21 14.61
N TYR A 229 -20.56 -35.53 14.56
CA TYR A 229 -21.34 -35.20 15.76
C TYR A 229 -22.13 -36.40 16.27
N HIS A 230 -22.59 -37.28 15.39
CA HIS A 230 -23.21 -38.56 15.78
C HIS A 230 -22.24 -39.37 16.64
N GLU A 231 -21.01 -39.61 16.17
CA GLU A 231 -19.99 -40.33 16.95
C GLU A 231 -19.72 -39.70 18.32
N LYS A 232 -19.77 -38.37 18.38
CA LYS A 232 -19.57 -37.61 19.63
C LYS A 232 -20.73 -37.75 20.60
N TYR A 233 -21.97 -37.83 20.12
CA TYR A 233 -23.17 -37.71 20.94
C TYR A 233 -24.00 -39.01 21.08
N LYS A 234 -23.70 -40.07 20.32
CA LYS A 234 -24.49 -41.33 20.28
C LYS A 234 -24.69 -42.07 21.60
N LYS A 235 -23.95 -41.71 22.66
CA LYS A 235 -24.10 -42.29 24.01
C LYS A 235 -25.16 -41.60 24.87
N HIS A 236 -25.71 -40.47 24.41
CA HIS A 236 -26.76 -39.76 25.13
C HIS A 236 -28.13 -40.41 24.89
N ASP A 237 -29.07 -40.16 25.81
CA ASP A 237 -30.48 -40.54 25.63
C ASP A 237 -31.09 -39.85 24.39
N GLY A 238 -32.14 -40.44 23.81
CA GLY A 238 -32.69 -40.01 22.51
C GLY A 238 -33.01 -38.52 22.44
N TRP A 239 -33.64 -37.95 23.48
CA TRP A 239 -33.97 -36.53 23.52
C TRP A 239 -32.72 -35.65 23.59
N THR A 240 -31.77 -35.97 24.49
CA THR A 240 -30.52 -35.21 24.62
C THR A 240 -29.64 -35.34 23.37
N TYR A 241 -29.61 -36.51 22.76
CA TYR A 241 -28.90 -36.77 21.49
C TYR A 241 -29.42 -35.86 20.39
N GLU A 242 -30.74 -35.89 20.13
CA GLU A 242 -31.36 -35.09 19.07
C GLU A 242 -31.13 -33.60 19.27
N ASN A 243 -31.32 -33.09 20.50
CA ASN A 243 -31.09 -31.67 20.78
C ASN A 243 -29.63 -31.24 20.58
N LYS A 244 -28.66 -32.07 20.99
CA LYS A 244 -27.23 -31.78 20.77
C LYS A 244 -26.85 -31.81 19.29
N MET A 245 -27.41 -32.75 18.53
CA MET A 245 -27.24 -32.83 17.08
C MET A 245 -27.81 -31.60 16.38
N LYS A 246 -29.06 -31.25 16.67
CA LYS A 246 -29.72 -30.04 16.13
C LYS A 246 -28.93 -28.78 16.42
N GLN A 247 -28.51 -28.56 17.67
CA GLN A 247 -27.71 -27.38 18.02
C GLN A 247 -26.34 -27.36 17.30
N ALA A 248 -25.65 -28.49 17.21
CA ALA A 248 -24.31 -28.54 16.62
C ALA A 248 -24.35 -28.31 15.11
N LEU A 249 -25.28 -28.94 14.40
CA LEU A 249 -25.44 -28.81 12.95
C LEU A 249 -26.06 -27.46 12.55
N TYR A 250 -27.01 -26.93 13.33
CA TYR A 250 -27.54 -25.59 13.08
C TYR A 250 -26.46 -24.51 13.22
N ARG A 251 -25.56 -24.62 14.21
CA ARG A 251 -24.37 -23.75 14.31
C ARG A 251 -23.39 -23.93 13.14
N LYS A 252 -23.49 -25.04 12.41
CA LYS A 252 -22.78 -25.27 11.15
C LYS A 252 -23.51 -24.72 9.93
N GLY A 253 -24.67 -24.09 10.09
CA GLY A 253 -25.40 -23.41 9.02
C GLY A 253 -26.25 -24.34 8.16
N PHE A 254 -26.55 -25.54 8.64
CA PHE A 254 -27.54 -26.44 8.02
C PHE A 254 -28.95 -26.05 8.48
N SER A 255 -29.93 -26.19 7.60
CA SER A 255 -31.34 -25.93 7.89
C SER A 255 -31.89 -26.99 8.84
N ILE A 256 -33.01 -26.68 9.52
CA ILE A 256 -33.66 -27.64 10.43
C ILE A 256 -34.12 -28.87 9.63
N ASP A 257 -34.67 -28.66 8.43
CA ASP A 257 -35.18 -29.74 7.57
C ASP A 257 -34.04 -30.69 7.15
N GLU A 258 -32.89 -30.16 6.73
CA GLU A 258 -31.69 -30.94 6.41
C GLU A 258 -31.24 -31.80 7.60
N ILE A 259 -31.25 -31.20 8.79
CA ILE A 259 -30.84 -31.89 10.02
C ILE A 259 -31.82 -33.00 10.38
N GLU A 260 -33.12 -32.77 10.22
CA GLU A 260 -34.15 -33.75 10.52
C GLU A 260 -34.09 -34.95 9.57
N ILE A 261 -33.86 -34.71 8.28
CA ILE A 261 -33.59 -35.77 7.29
C ILE A 261 -32.38 -36.60 7.70
N PHE A 262 -31.27 -35.97 8.09
CA PHE A 262 -30.08 -36.68 8.55
C PHE A 262 -30.34 -37.53 9.81
N LEU A 263 -31.08 -36.98 10.79
CA LEU A 263 -31.44 -37.71 12.01
C LEU A 263 -32.37 -38.88 11.72
N GLN A 264 -33.31 -38.73 10.79
CA GLN A 264 -34.17 -39.82 10.34
C GLN A 264 -33.35 -40.95 9.70
N MET A 265 -32.45 -40.62 8.78
CA MET A 265 -31.53 -41.59 8.16
C MET A 265 -30.75 -42.38 9.23
N LYS A 266 -30.27 -41.71 10.29
CA LYS A 266 -29.55 -42.39 11.39
C LYS A 266 -30.42 -43.28 12.27
N ARG A 267 -31.73 -43.03 12.35
CA ARG A 267 -32.68 -43.92 13.05
C ARG A 267 -33.01 -45.16 12.22
N GLU A 268 -32.93 -45.07 10.90
CA GLU A 268 -33.18 -46.19 9.97
C GLU A 268 -31.93 -47.08 9.78
N GLU A 269 -30.72 -46.53 9.97
CA GLU A 269 -29.44 -47.26 9.91
C GLU A 269 -29.07 -48.03 11.19
N GLY A 270 -29.74 -47.78 12.33
CA GLY A 270 -29.43 -48.32 13.66
C GLY A 270 -30.50 -49.23 14.22
#